data_AF-A0A1S2PL37-F1
#
_entry.id   AF-A0A1S2PL37-F1
#
_cell.length_a   1.000
_cell.length_b   1.000
_cell.length_c   1.000
_cell.angle_alpha   90.00
_cell.angle_beta   90.00
_cell.angle_gamma   90.00
#
_symmetry.space_group_name_H-M   'P 1'
#
loop_
_entity.id
_entity.type
_entity.pdbx_description
1 polymer ?
#
loop_
_entity_poly.entity_id
_entity_poly.type
_entity_poly.pdbx_seq_one_letter_code
_entity_poly.pdbx_strand_id
1 'polypeptide(L)'
;MADGLAPTPPMGFNNWNSTHCRADFNETMVKGIADLFVAKGLKDAGYRYVNLDDCWALPNRDANGRLVPDPARFPNGIKAVADYVHSKGLKLGIYTSAGTKTCNSAGFPGALGHEYSDARQFADWGVDYLKYDNCNNLGVDARLRYRTMRDALRATGRPIVYSICEWGENKPWEWAADVGHLWRTTGDISDDWGSMVSILKQNLPLAPYAGPGHWNDPDMLEVGNGGMTDTEYRSHFSLWSIMAAPLLIGTDLRKATPATFGILDNKDVIAVDQDPLGRQGTVVSSAGGRWVIVKEMKDGSRAVALFNEAGTAQRIATTASAVGLPAAPAYTVRDLWLHREANTAGTLAATVPAHGTVLLRVSADPRWATRPPAVELGLDGSPLLEAATPVTLTGTVTDLGRTPARRVSVSLTGPAGWTVRPTSATTAAALPTGRTLRTGWRVTAPAGTPTGAYGLTLRARYRSPSGEQVTSALPLSASVAARPPAGTSYLSDLPWLSATNGWGPVERDTSNGESAAGDGHPITIGGTVYAKGLGAHAPSDISFYTGRACTKVRADVGVDDEEGVKGTVAFEIWADGTKVAATGVLTNAMPAQPLAADVTGAQVVRLVVTDGGDGNDSDHADWADATVTC
;
A
#
# COMPACT_ATOMS: atom_id res chain seq x y z
N MET A 1 23.83 14.63 -8.40
CA MET A 1 24.76 15.78 -8.16
C MET A 1 25.77 15.47 -7.07
N ALA A 2 26.86 16.24 -6.94
CA ALA A 2 27.88 16.06 -5.89
C ALA A 2 27.97 17.27 -4.92
N ASP A 3 26.84 17.88 -4.60
CA ASP A 3 26.73 19.01 -3.65
C ASP A 3 26.48 18.57 -2.20
N GLY A 4 26.39 17.25 -1.96
CA GLY A 4 26.27 16.66 -0.62
C GLY A 4 24.86 16.71 -0.02
N LEU A 5 23.86 17.10 -0.80
CA LEU A 5 22.46 17.09 -0.39
C LEU A 5 21.80 15.74 -0.69
N ALA A 6 20.76 15.40 0.09
CA ALA A 6 20.02 14.14 0.02
C ALA A 6 20.91 12.86 -0.10
N PRO A 7 21.95 12.68 0.74
CA PRO A 7 22.80 11.48 0.69
C PRO A 7 22.03 10.19 1.03
N THR A 8 20.90 10.34 1.71
CA THR A 8 19.82 9.36 1.91
C THR A 8 18.50 10.02 1.48
N PRO A 9 17.42 9.25 1.25
CA PRO A 9 16.12 9.82 0.86
C PRO A 9 15.66 10.89 1.88
N PRO A 10 15.16 12.05 1.44
CA PRO A 10 14.67 13.06 2.37
C PRO A 10 13.52 12.55 3.24
N MET A 11 13.56 12.85 4.55
CA MET A 11 12.49 12.55 5.49
C MET A 11 11.87 13.82 6.05
N GLY A 12 10.55 13.93 6.09
CA GLY A 12 9.89 15.15 6.52
C GLY A 12 8.37 15.05 6.56
N PHE A 13 7.74 16.20 6.38
CA PHE A 13 6.30 16.40 6.32
C PHE A 13 5.96 17.28 5.12
N ASN A 14 4.79 17.06 4.52
CA ASN A 14 4.17 17.93 3.54
C ASN A 14 2.65 17.99 3.81
N ASN A 15 2.05 19.19 3.74
CA ASN A 15 0.65 19.38 4.12
C ASN A 15 -0.40 19.01 3.05
N TRP A 16 0.01 18.72 1.81
CA TRP A 16 -0.92 18.55 0.68
C TRP A 16 -1.99 17.50 0.96
N ASN A 17 -1.61 16.28 1.32
CA ASN A 17 -2.57 15.17 1.52
C ASN A 17 -3.54 15.40 2.70
N SER A 18 -3.14 16.17 3.71
CA SER A 18 -3.97 16.39 4.90
C SER A 18 -4.79 17.67 4.89
N THR A 19 -4.34 18.70 4.18
CA THR A 19 -5.00 20.03 4.24
C THR A 19 -5.28 20.62 2.87
N HIS A 20 -4.58 20.20 1.81
CA HIS A 20 -4.55 20.90 0.53
C HIS A 20 -4.48 22.43 0.75
N CYS A 21 -5.46 23.16 0.21
CA CYS A 21 -5.60 24.60 0.36
C CYS A 21 -6.64 25.03 1.40
N ARG A 22 -7.09 24.13 2.29
CA ARG A 22 -8.07 24.45 3.35
C ARG A 22 -7.50 25.48 4.33
N ALA A 23 -8.38 26.15 5.08
CA ALA A 23 -8.00 27.21 6.04
C ALA A 23 -7.06 26.70 7.16
N ASP A 24 -7.07 25.40 7.44
CA ASP A 24 -6.17 24.75 8.39
C ASP A 24 -4.68 24.85 8.00
N PHE A 25 -4.37 25.08 6.71
CA PHE A 25 -3.00 25.31 6.23
C PHE A 25 -2.59 26.76 6.48
N ASN A 26 -1.86 26.98 7.58
CA ASN A 26 -1.40 28.30 8.03
C ASN A 26 -0.15 28.20 8.92
N GLU A 27 0.42 29.34 9.28
CA GLU A 27 1.62 29.45 10.13
C GLU A 27 1.51 28.66 11.45
N THR A 28 0.36 28.70 12.12
CA THR A 28 0.13 27.99 13.38
C THR A 28 0.21 26.48 13.19
N MET A 29 -0.37 25.96 12.10
CA MET A 29 -0.29 24.55 11.76
C MET A 29 1.16 24.11 11.54
N VAL A 30 1.91 24.85 10.72
CA VAL A 30 3.31 24.53 10.38
C VAL A 30 4.18 24.51 11.64
N LYS A 31 4.02 25.51 12.52
CA LYS A 31 4.73 25.56 13.81
C LYS A 31 4.34 24.38 14.72
N GLY A 32 3.05 24.03 14.75
CA GLY A 32 2.55 22.87 15.50
C GLY A 32 3.14 21.53 15.01
N ILE A 33 3.31 21.35 13.70
CA ILE A 33 3.99 20.17 13.13
C ILE A 33 5.47 20.15 13.55
N ALA A 34 6.16 21.28 13.46
CA ALA A 34 7.55 21.39 13.90
C ALA A 34 7.73 21.05 15.40
N ASP A 35 6.79 21.49 16.24
CA ASP A 35 6.77 21.14 17.66
C ASP A 35 6.53 19.64 17.87
N LEU A 36 5.61 19.03 17.12
CA LEU A 36 5.32 17.59 17.22
C LEU A 36 6.49 16.73 16.76
N PHE A 37 7.26 17.18 15.75
CA PHE A 37 8.48 16.48 15.33
C PHE A 37 9.46 16.31 16.49
N VAL A 38 9.62 17.36 17.31
CA VAL A 38 10.48 17.32 18.50
C VAL A 38 9.82 16.54 19.62
N ALA A 39 8.59 16.89 19.98
CA ALA A 39 7.89 16.35 21.15
C ALA A 39 7.57 14.85 21.03
N LYS A 40 7.42 14.33 19.81
CA LYS A 40 7.13 12.91 19.53
C LYS A 40 8.36 12.11 19.09
N GLY A 41 9.55 12.71 19.09
CA GLY A 41 10.80 12.02 18.74
C GLY A 41 11.01 11.76 17.24
N LEU A 42 10.13 12.24 16.36
CA LEU A 42 10.26 12.06 14.90
C LEU A 42 11.52 12.73 14.35
N LYS A 43 11.93 13.88 14.92
CA LYS A 43 13.21 14.51 14.58
C LYS A 43 14.39 13.56 14.80
N ASP A 44 14.40 12.86 15.94
CA ASP A 44 15.45 11.91 16.30
C ASP A 44 15.37 10.63 15.46
N ALA A 45 14.18 10.27 14.97
CA ALA A 45 13.98 9.19 14.02
C ALA A 45 14.48 9.53 12.61
N GLY A 46 14.57 10.81 12.25
CA GLY A 46 15.17 11.27 11.00
C GLY A 46 14.36 12.34 10.24
N TYR A 47 13.11 12.59 10.61
CA TYR A 47 12.26 13.57 9.95
C TYR A 47 12.74 14.99 10.21
N ARG A 48 13.20 15.68 9.15
CA ARG A 48 13.89 16.99 9.27
C ARG A 48 13.21 18.11 8.50
N TYR A 49 12.53 17.80 7.42
CA TYR A 49 11.93 18.80 6.54
C TYR A 49 10.45 19.04 6.91
N VAL A 50 10.06 20.29 7.11
CA VAL A 50 8.66 20.71 7.25
C VAL A 50 8.31 21.50 5.98
N ASN A 51 7.70 20.83 5.01
CA ASN A 51 7.47 21.39 3.68
C ASN A 51 6.08 22.02 3.58
N LEU A 52 6.05 23.21 3.01
CA LEU A 52 4.83 23.89 2.58
C LEU A 52 4.53 23.50 1.13
N ASP A 53 3.31 23.06 0.87
CA ASP A 53 2.81 22.81 -0.49
C ASP A 53 2.06 24.04 -1.05
N ASP A 54 1.27 23.87 -2.12
CA ASP A 54 0.55 24.95 -2.80
C ASP A 54 -0.33 25.80 -1.86
N CYS A 55 -0.76 26.98 -2.33
CA CYS A 55 -1.66 27.90 -1.63
C CYS A 55 -1.08 28.67 -0.43
N TRP A 56 0.26 28.80 -0.35
CA TRP A 56 0.92 29.61 0.68
C TRP A 56 1.03 31.12 0.33
N ALA A 57 0.96 31.46 -0.95
CA ALA A 57 1.13 32.82 -1.48
C ALA A 57 -0.21 33.47 -1.87
N LEU A 58 -0.19 34.77 -2.15
CA LEU A 58 -1.27 35.45 -2.87
C LEU A 58 -1.27 35.07 -4.36
N PRO A 59 -2.43 35.16 -5.06
CA PRO A 59 -2.51 34.87 -6.51
C PRO A 59 -1.68 35.79 -7.41
N ASN A 60 -1.24 36.94 -6.89
CA ASN A 60 -0.48 37.95 -7.62
C ASN A 60 0.85 38.24 -6.91
N ARG A 61 1.89 38.45 -7.72
CA ARG A 61 3.16 39.02 -7.29
C ARG A 61 2.97 40.49 -6.90
N ASP A 62 3.87 41.03 -6.09
CA ASP A 62 3.90 42.46 -5.81
C ASP A 62 4.38 43.28 -7.01
N ALA A 63 4.40 44.62 -6.87
CA ALA A 63 4.84 45.54 -7.91
C ALA A 63 6.31 45.35 -8.35
N ASN A 64 7.13 44.66 -7.54
CA ASN A 64 8.52 44.32 -7.86
C ASN A 64 8.65 42.91 -8.45
N GLY A 65 7.54 42.24 -8.75
CA GLY A 65 7.52 40.88 -9.28
C GLY A 65 7.83 39.80 -8.25
N ARG A 66 7.77 40.10 -6.95
CA ARG A 66 8.09 39.14 -5.87
C ARG A 66 6.87 38.35 -5.44
N LEU A 67 7.09 37.11 -5.00
CA LEU A 67 6.04 36.32 -4.36
C LEU A 67 5.67 36.94 -3.00
N VAL A 68 4.38 36.97 -2.70
CA VAL A 68 3.82 37.54 -1.47
C VAL A 68 3.16 36.42 -0.67
N PRO A 69 3.66 36.07 0.52
CA PRO A 69 2.97 35.13 1.40
C PRO A 69 1.56 35.64 1.73
N ASP A 70 0.56 34.76 1.75
CA ASP A 70 -0.81 35.14 2.11
C ASP A 70 -0.83 35.68 3.55
N PRO A 71 -1.17 36.96 3.79
CA PRO A 71 -1.12 37.57 5.12
C PRO A 71 -2.16 37.01 6.09
N ALA A 72 -3.22 36.35 5.61
CA ALA A 72 -4.17 35.67 6.47
C ALA A 72 -3.61 34.33 6.99
N ARG A 73 -2.84 33.61 6.15
CA ARG A 73 -2.23 32.31 6.51
C ARG A 73 -0.89 32.46 7.21
N PHE A 74 -0.08 33.41 6.73
CA PHE A 74 1.30 33.66 7.12
C PHE A 74 1.49 35.14 7.47
N PRO A 75 0.84 35.65 8.54
CA PRO A 75 0.86 37.07 8.89
C PRO A 75 2.26 37.60 9.18
N ASN A 76 3.21 36.73 9.58
CA ASN A 76 4.60 37.11 9.83
C ASN A 76 5.54 36.81 8.64
N GLY A 77 4.99 36.32 7.52
CA GLY A 77 5.73 35.92 6.33
C GLY A 77 6.55 34.64 6.49
N ILE A 78 7.02 34.10 5.36
CA ILE A 78 7.71 32.79 5.32
C ILE A 78 9.05 32.81 6.08
N LYS A 79 9.78 33.93 6.08
CA LYS A 79 11.04 34.02 6.82
C LYS A 79 10.84 33.75 8.33
N ALA A 80 9.78 34.31 8.93
CA ALA A 80 9.50 34.07 10.35
C ALA A 80 9.15 32.61 10.65
N VAL A 81 8.49 31.92 9.70
CA VAL A 81 8.23 30.48 9.78
C VAL A 81 9.53 29.69 9.67
N ALA A 82 10.40 30.03 8.71
CA ALA A 82 11.71 29.39 8.55
C ALA A 82 12.57 29.54 9.80
N ASP A 83 12.70 30.76 10.33
CA ASP A 83 13.43 31.05 11.55
C ASP A 83 12.90 30.21 12.74
N TYR A 84 11.57 30.05 12.85
CA TYR A 84 10.96 29.21 13.88
C TYR A 84 11.31 27.72 13.69
N VAL A 85 11.14 27.19 12.47
CA VAL A 85 11.45 25.78 12.15
C VAL A 85 12.95 25.50 12.39
N HIS A 86 13.84 26.41 12.00
CA HIS A 86 15.28 26.33 12.27
C HIS A 86 15.59 26.36 13.76
N SER A 87 14.87 27.14 14.57
CA SER A 87 15.05 27.17 16.03
C SER A 87 14.77 25.81 16.69
N LYS A 88 13.97 24.94 16.04
CA LYS A 88 13.72 23.55 16.45
C LYS A 88 14.78 22.58 15.93
N GLY A 89 15.78 23.07 15.18
CA GLY A 89 16.78 22.26 14.49
C GLY A 89 16.21 21.44 13.34
N LEU A 90 15.12 21.92 12.73
CA LEU A 90 14.49 21.35 11.55
C LEU A 90 14.81 22.25 10.33
N LYS A 91 14.29 21.88 9.17
CA LYS A 91 14.47 22.56 7.88
C LYS A 91 13.11 22.89 7.27
N LEU A 92 13.00 24.03 6.57
CA LEU A 92 11.76 24.44 5.93
C LEU A 92 11.80 24.15 4.42
N GLY A 93 10.74 23.54 3.89
CA GLY A 93 10.53 23.44 2.45
C GLY A 93 9.42 24.35 1.95
N ILE A 94 9.47 24.69 0.66
CA ILE A 94 8.45 25.48 -0.03
C ILE A 94 8.10 24.85 -1.37
N TYR A 95 7.00 25.33 -1.95
CA TYR A 95 6.46 24.86 -3.22
C TYR A 95 6.28 26.00 -4.23
N THR A 96 6.52 25.72 -5.50
CA THR A 96 5.98 26.47 -6.65
C THR A 96 6.00 25.55 -7.89
N SER A 97 5.67 26.07 -9.08
CA SER A 97 5.59 25.31 -10.33
C SER A 97 6.58 25.81 -11.39
N ALA A 98 7.08 24.87 -12.20
CA ALA A 98 7.78 25.08 -13.46
C ALA A 98 6.81 25.51 -14.58
N GLY A 99 5.97 26.50 -14.28
CA GLY A 99 4.98 27.07 -15.17
C GLY A 99 4.62 28.49 -14.75
N THR A 100 3.66 29.10 -15.44
CA THR A 100 3.23 30.47 -15.12
C THR A 100 2.37 30.54 -13.85
N LYS A 101 1.70 29.44 -13.52
CA LYS A 101 0.83 29.27 -12.35
C LYS A 101 1.04 27.91 -11.70
N THR A 102 0.78 27.80 -10.40
CA THR A 102 0.72 26.53 -9.68
C THR A 102 -0.49 25.68 -10.11
N CYS A 103 -0.58 24.44 -9.64
CA CYS A 103 -1.63 23.52 -10.07
C CYS A 103 -3.02 23.89 -9.57
N ASN A 104 -3.14 24.57 -8.43
CA ASN A 104 -4.44 24.98 -7.92
C ASN A 104 -5.15 25.95 -8.88
N SER A 105 -6.45 25.73 -9.10
CA SER A 105 -7.29 26.54 -9.99
C SER A 105 -7.43 28.01 -9.57
N ALA A 106 -7.15 28.36 -8.31
CA ALA A 106 -7.07 29.74 -7.86
C ALA A 106 -5.89 30.51 -8.50
N GLY A 107 -4.92 29.80 -9.10
CA GLY A 107 -3.87 30.37 -9.94
C GLY A 107 -2.83 31.18 -9.17
N PHE A 108 -2.10 30.54 -8.24
CA PHE A 108 -0.95 31.17 -7.59
C PHE A 108 0.24 31.27 -8.54
N PRO A 109 1.14 32.25 -8.39
CA PRO A 109 2.25 32.42 -9.33
C PRO A 109 3.19 31.21 -9.35
N GLY A 110 3.42 30.68 -10.56
CA GLY A 110 4.54 29.78 -10.82
C GLY A 110 5.81 30.57 -11.11
N ALA A 111 6.94 29.87 -11.27
CA ALA A 111 8.25 30.51 -11.41
C ALA A 111 8.80 30.53 -12.83
N LEU A 112 8.05 30.10 -13.86
CA LEU A 112 8.50 30.17 -15.25
C LEU A 112 8.78 31.63 -15.65
N GLY A 113 10.03 31.95 -15.99
CA GLY A 113 10.50 33.31 -16.27
C GLY A 113 10.86 34.15 -15.03
N HIS A 114 10.72 33.58 -13.83
CA HIS A 114 11.03 34.20 -12.53
C HIS A 114 11.99 33.35 -11.69
N GLU A 115 12.64 32.35 -12.27
CA GLU A 115 13.37 31.31 -11.56
C GLU A 115 14.49 31.90 -10.68
N TYR A 116 15.28 32.83 -11.22
CA TYR A 116 16.38 33.49 -10.49
C TYR A 116 15.88 34.40 -9.37
N SER A 117 14.81 35.17 -9.60
CA SER A 117 14.25 36.04 -8.56
C SER A 117 13.62 35.24 -7.43
N ASP A 118 12.91 34.16 -7.77
CA ASP A 118 12.22 33.31 -6.80
C ASP A 118 13.21 32.48 -5.99
N ALA A 119 14.20 31.88 -6.64
CA ALA A 119 15.28 31.16 -5.95
C ALA A 119 16.01 32.08 -4.96
N ARG A 120 16.35 33.31 -5.35
CA ARG A 120 16.96 34.30 -4.44
C ARG A 120 16.03 34.62 -3.27
N GLN A 121 14.74 34.81 -3.52
CA GLN A 121 13.76 35.09 -2.47
C GLN A 121 13.63 33.90 -1.49
N PHE A 122 13.59 32.67 -1.97
CA PHE A 122 13.58 31.47 -1.13
C PHE A 122 14.85 31.38 -0.28
N ALA A 123 16.01 31.68 -0.86
CA ALA A 123 17.27 31.72 -0.12
C ALA A 123 17.29 32.83 0.95
N ASP A 124 16.74 34.02 0.66
CA ASP A 124 16.62 35.14 1.60
C ASP A 124 15.69 34.80 2.77
N TRP A 125 14.64 34.02 2.53
CA TRP A 125 13.74 33.52 3.56
C TRP A 125 14.31 32.35 4.37
N GLY A 126 15.42 31.74 3.93
CA GLY A 126 16.02 30.61 4.61
C GLY A 126 15.39 29.25 4.26
N VAL A 127 14.75 29.12 3.10
CA VAL A 127 14.21 27.84 2.61
C VAL A 127 15.34 26.82 2.38
N ASP A 128 15.12 25.55 2.72
CA ASP A 128 16.09 24.45 2.62
C ASP A 128 15.68 23.37 1.61
N TYR A 129 14.45 23.43 1.11
CA TYR A 129 13.86 22.44 0.20
C TYR A 129 12.88 23.13 -0.75
N LEU A 130 12.90 22.79 -2.03
CA LEU A 130 11.91 23.22 -3.02
C LEU A 130 11.25 22.00 -3.68
N LYS A 131 9.93 21.87 -3.57
CA LYS A 131 9.10 21.06 -4.47
C LYS A 131 8.72 21.91 -5.68
N TYR A 132 8.95 21.42 -6.89
CA TYR A 132 8.78 22.19 -8.12
C TYR A 132 7.90 21.46 -9.13
N ASP A 133 6.65 21.90 -9.21
CA ASP A 133 5.58 21.27 -9.98
C ASP A 133 5.69 21.49 -11.49
N ASN A 134 4.76 20.94 -12.28
CA ASN A 134 4.79 20.97 -13.75
C ASN A 134 3.56 21.62 -14.41
N CYS A 135 2.56 22.07 -13.63
CA CYS A 135 1.36 22.73 -14.16
C CYS A 135 1.65 24.06 -14.87
N ASN A 136 0.81 24.41 -15.86
CA ASN A 136 0.86 25.68 -16.60
C ASN A 136 2.21 25.98 -17.28
N ASN A 137 2.87 24.93 -17.78
CA ASN A 137 4.22 24.99 -18.36
C ASN A 137 4.33 25.59 -19.77
N LEU A 138 3.19 25.98 -20.38
CA LEU A 138 3.10 26.54 -21.73
C LEU A 138 3.71 25.66 -22.86
N GLY A 139 3.87 24.36 -22.63
CA GLY A 139 4.54 23.46 -23.57
C GLY A 139 6.05 23.69 -23.69
N VAL A 140 6.65 24.46 -22.78
CA VAL A 140 8.10 24.63 -22.74
C VAL A 140 8.75 23.33 -22.28
N ASP A 141 9.85 22.95 -22.92
CA ASP A 141 10.60 21.72 -22.63
C ASP A 141 10.90 21.56 -21.14
N ALA A 142 10.60 20.38 -20.59
CA ALA A 142 10.77 20.08 -19.17
C ALA A 142 12.23 20.20 -18.74
N ARG A 143 13.17 19.64 -19.52
CA ARG A 143 14.60 19.65 -19.18
C ARG A 143 15.12 21.08 -19.09
N LEU A 144 14.69 21.97 -19.99
CA LEU A 144 15.01 23.39 -19.95
C LEU A 144 14.49 24.04 -18.65
N ARG A 145 13.19 23.93 -18.36
CA ARG A 145 12.57 24.57 -17.18
C ARG A 145 13.21 24.11 -15.87
N TYR A 146 13.37 22.81 -15.68
CA TYR A 146 13.96 22.24 -14.47
C TYR A 146 15.47 22.57 -14.33
N ARG A 147 16.22 22.63 -15.44
CA ARG A 147 17.64 23.08 -15.41
C ARG A 147 17.77 24.56 -15.09
N THR A 148 16.89 25.41 -15.60
CA THR A 148 16.90 26.85 -15.28
C THR A 148 16.71 27.08 -13.79
N MET A 149 15.74 26.41 -13.17
CA MET A 149 15.53 26.52 -11.72
C MET A 149 16.68 25.91 -10.92
N ARG A 150 17.27 24.78 -11.35
CA ARG A 150 18.52 24.28 -10.74
C ARG A 150 19.61 25.35 -10.72
N ASP A 151 19.88 25.97 -11.86
CA ASP A 151 20.97 26.94 -11.99
C ASP A 151 20.67 28.20 -11.17
N ALA A 152 19.40 28.61 -11.09
CA ALA A 152 18.92 29.67 -10.21
C ALA A 152 19.15 29.33 -8.72
N LEU A 153 18.78 28.14 -8.26
CA LEU A 153 19.02 27.68 -6.88
C LEU A 153 20.50 27.69 -6.53
N ARG A 154 21.36 27.17 -7.42
CA ARG A 154 22.82 27.16 -7.23
C ARG A 154 23.40 28.57 -7.14
N ALA A 155 22.91 29.50 -7.96
CA ALA A 155 23.37 30.89 -7.96
C ALA A 155 23.10 31.62 -6.63
N THR A 156 22.17 31.12 -5.80
CA THR A 156 21.91 31.70 -4.48
C THR A 156 23.02 31.46 -3.47
N GLY A 157 23.83 30.41 -3.67
CA GLY A 157 24.83 29.92 -2.71
C GLY A 157 24.26 29.19 -1.49
N ARG A 158 22.93 29.08 -1.35
CA ARG A 158 22.28 28.34 -0.26
C ARG A 158 22.03 26.89 -0.68
N PRO A 159 22.38 25.89 0.16
CA PRO A 159 22.01 24.50 -0.11
C PRO A 159 20.49 24.30 0.01
N ILE A 160 19.82 24.02 -1.11
CA ILE A 160 18.37 23.78 -1.18
C ILE A 160 18.15 22.43 -1.87
N VAL A 161 17.51 21.48 -1.17
CA VAL A 161 17.09 20.20 -1.77
C VAL A 161 16.06 20.49 -2.85
N TYR A 162 16.28 19.94 -4.05
CA TYR A 162 15.44 20.23 -5.21
C TYR A 162 14.66 19.00 -5.63
N SER A 163 13.34 19.02 -5.39
CA SER A 163 12.38 17.98 -5.68
C SER A 163 11.59 18.32 -6.94
N ILE A 164 11.78 17.51 -7.97
CA ILE A 164 11.14 17.65 -9.29
C ILE A 164 9.77 16.96 -9.22
N CYS A 165 8.70 17.68 -9.50
CA CYS A 165 7.34 17.17 -9.49
C CYS A 165 6.74 17.31 -10.89
N GLU A 166 7.07 16.37 -11.78
CA GLU A 166 6.53 16.31 -13.15
C GLU A 166 5.86 14.97 -13.47
N TRP A 167 5.47 14.24 -12.42
CA TRP A 167 4.65 13.03 -12.46
C TRP A 167 5.18 11.87 -13.32
N GLY A 168 6.45 11.90 -13.72
CA GLY A 168 7.05 10.90 -14.60
C GLY A 168 6.79 11.13 -16.09
N GLU A 169 6.10 12.20 -16.48
CA GLU A 169 5.66 12.48 -17.86
C GLU A 169 6.81 12.46 -18.87
N ASN A 170 7.98 12.98 -18.49
CA ASN A 170 9.15 13.07 -19.36
C ASN A 170 10.28 12.14 -18.90
N LYS A 171 9.95 11.08 -18.14
CA LYS A 171 10.89 10.07 -17.65
C LYS A 171 12.07 10.69 -16.90
N PRO A 172 11.84 11.42 -15.79
CA PRO A 172 12.85 12.21 -15.10
C PRO A 172 14.02 11.36 -14.61
N TRP A 173 13.81 10.07 -14.33
CA TRP A 173 14.87 9.13 -13.99
C TRP A 173 15.99 9.01 -15.05
N GLU A 174 15.72 9.35 -16.31
CA GLU A 174 16.72 9.30 -17.40
C GLU A 174 17.60 10.56 -17.49
N TRP A 175 17.20 11.68 -16.89
CA TRP A 175 17.85 12.97 -17.11
C TRP A 175 17.94 13.89 -15.89
N ALA A 176 17.24 13.61 -14.80
CA ALA A 176 17.12 14.51 -13.67
C ALA A 176 18.21 14.31 -12.59
N ALA A 177 19.04 13.27 -12.68
CA ALA A 177 20.10 12.99 -11.70
C ALA A 177 21.18 14.09 -11.61
N ASP A 178 21.37 14.86 -12.69
CA ASP A 178 22.22 16.06 -12.73
C ASP A 178 21.41 17.37 -12.63
N VAL A 179 20.10 17.27 -12.34
CA VAL A 179 19.18 18.41 -12.24
C VAL A 179 18.58 18.60 -10.85
N GLY A 180 18.03 17.54 -10.25
CA GLY A 180 17.43 17.56 -8.93
C GLY A 180 18.01 16.48 -8.02
N HIS A 181 17.45 16.40 -6.82
CA HIS A 181 17.83 15.44 -5.78
C HIS A 181 16.82 14.29 -5.64
N LEU A 182 15.63 14.49 -6.18
CA LEU A 182 14.55 13.52 -6.26
C LEU A 182 13.53 13.96 -7.30
N TRP A 183 12.78 13.01 -7.85
CA TRP A 183 11.76 13.27 -8.87
C TRP A 183 10.55 12.37 -8.70
N ARG A 184 9.36 12.97 -8.79
CA ARG A 184 8.09 12.25 -8.86
C ARG A 184 8.09 11.33 -10.07
N THR A 185 7.70 10.07 -9.86
CA THR A 185 7.73 9.01 -10.89
C THR A 185 6.35 8.67 -11.44
N THR A 186 5.29 9.13 -10.77
CA THR A 186 3.88 8.81 -11.06
C THR A 186 3.00 10.04 -10.84
N GLY A 187 1.73 9.93 -11.23
CA GLY A 187 0.65 10.79 -10.73
C GLY A 187 0.55 10.79 -9.20
N ASP A 188 -0.30 11.67 -8.66
CA ASP A 188 -0.46 11.87 -7.22
C ASP A 188 -1.03 10.62 -6.53
N ILE A 189 -0.50 10.33 -5.35
CA ILE A 189 -1.09 9.33 -4.45
C ILE A 189 -2.42 9.85 -3.89
N SER A 190 -3.29 8.91 -3.57
CA SER A 190 -4.48 9.12 -2.75
C SER A 190 -4.46 8.15 -1.58
N ASP A 191 -5.17 8.49 -0.50
CA ASP A 191 -5.33 7.64 0.68
C ASP A 191 -6.25 6.44 0.41
N ASP A 192 -5.80 5.58 -0.50
CA ASP A 192 -6.49 4.41 -1.02
C ASP A 192 -5.48 3.29 -1.30
N TRP A 193 -5.91 2.04 -1.06
CA TRP A 193 -5.07 0.87 -1.26
C TRP A 193 -4.67 0.66 -2.72
N GLY A 194 -5.62 0.82 -3.64
CA GLY A 194 -5.41 0.65 -5.08
C GLY A 194 -4.41 1.66 -5.63
N SER A 195 -4.55 2.92 -5.23
CA SER A 195 -3.61 4.00 -5.53
C SER A 195 -2.18 3.67 -5.08
N MET A 196 -2.02 3.29 -3.81
CA MET A 196 -0.71 2.94 -3.23
C MET A 196 -0.05 1.76 -3.96
N VAL A 197 -0.81 0.69 -4.26
CA VAL A 197 -0.31 -0.48 -5.00
C VAL A 197 0.03 -0.15 -6.45
N SER A 198 -0.76 0.70 -7.11
CA SER A 198 -0.49 1.15 -8.49
C SER A 198 0.84 1.91 -8.56
N ILE A 199 1.05 2.86 -7.64
CA ILE A 199 2.29 3.64 -7.55
C ILE A 199 3.49 2.74 -7.25
N LEU A 200 3.36 1.80 -6.32
CA LEU A 200 4.40 0.80 -6.04
C LEU A 200 4.86 0.09 -7.32
N LYS A 201 3.91 -0.41 -8.12
CA LYS A 201 4.19 -1.19 -9.33
C LYS A 201 4.88 -0.35 -10.41
N GLN A 202 4.53 0.93 -10.52
CA GLN A 202 5.16 1.85 -11.46
C GLN A 202 6.58 2.25 -11.02
N ASN A 203 6.81 2.45 -9.72
CA ASN A 203 8.09 2.90 -9.20
C ASN A 203 9.15 1.79 -9.05
N LEU A 204 8.75 0.55 -8.74
CA LEU A 204 9.67 -0.58 -8.52
C LEU A 204 10.66 -0.84 -9.69
N PRO A 205 10.25 -0.84 -10.97
CA PRO A 205 11.15 -1.03 -12.11
C PRO A 205 12.24 0.05 -12.24
N LEU A 206 12.06 1.21 -11.59
CA LEU A 206 12.99 2.35 -11.68
C LEU A 206 14.18 2.24 -10.73
N ALA A 207 14.30 1.15 -9.97
CA ALA A 207 15.39 0.90 -9.04
C ALA A 207 16.82 1.18 -9.57
N PRO A 208 17.18 0.91 -10.84
CA PRO A 208 18.51 1.21 -11.37
C PRO A 208 18.88 2.70 -11.40
N TYR A 209 17.89 3.61 -11.31
CA TYR A 209 18.09 5.06 -11.42
C TYR A 209 18.19 5.78 -10.08
N ALA A 210 17.88 5.11 -8.96
CA ALA A 210 17.95 5.70 -7.62
C ALA A 210 19.31 5.47 -6.97
N GLY A 211 19.80 6.48 -6.25
CA GLY A 211 21.05 6.42 -5.51
C GLY A 211 21.30 7.66 -4.65
N PRO A 212 22.40 7.68 -3.88
CA PRO A 212 22.76 8.84 -3.08
C PRO A 212 22.73 10.16 -3.87
N GLY A 213 21.92 11.11 -3.40
CA GLY A 213 21.73 12.43 -4.00
C GLY A 213 20.74 12.49 -5.18
N HIS A 214 20.02 11.41 -5.49
CA HIS A 214 19.06 11.35 -6.58
C HIS A 214 18.08 10.17 -6.43
N TRP A 215 16.86 10.45 -5.97
CA TRP A 215 15.89 9.42 -5.56
C TRP A 215 14.64 9.41 -6.43
N ASN A 216 14.13 8.20 -6.72
CA ASN A 216 12.78 8.07 -7.24
C ASN A 216 11.77 8.42 -6.13
N ASP A 217 10.83 9.30 -6.43
CA ASP A 217 9.79 9.76 -5.52
C ASP A 217 8.43 9.16 -5.93
N PRO A 218 7.96 8.10 -5.24
CA PRO A 218 6.61 7.55 -5.40
C PRO A 218 5.56 8.36 -4.64
N ASP A 219 5.81 9.63 -4.32
CA ASP A 219 4.92 10.54 -3.60
C ASP A 219 4.85 10.30 -2.08
N MET A 220 4.08 11.16 -1.40
CA MET A 220 4.02 11.29 0.06
C MET A 220 3.40 10.08 0.76
N LEU A 221 3.67 9.97 2.06
CA LEU A 221 3.10 8.96 2.95
C LEU A 221 1.66 9.33 3.35
N GLU A 222 0.70 8.43 3.13
CA GLU A 222 -0.71 8.59 3.55
C GLU A 222 -1.01 8.09 4.97
N VAL A 223 0.03 7.61 5.68
CA VAL A 223 -0.07 6.93 6.98
C VAL A 223 -0.86 7.73 8.03
N GLY A 224 -2.11 7.31 8.24
CA GLY A 224 -3.00 7.86 9.28
C GLY A 224 -4.06 8.85 8.79
N ASN A 225 -4.30 8.96 7.47
CA ASN A 225 -5.33 9.84 6.90
C ASN A 225 -6.76 9.26 6.93
N GLY A 226 -6.91 7.95 7.11
CA GLY A 226 -8.15 7.24 7.44
C GLY A 226 -8.77 6.38 6.32
N GLY A 227 -8.28 6.49 5.08
CA GLY A 227 -8.74 5.73 3.91
C GLY A 227 -8.14 4.33 3.78
N MET A 228 -7.07 4.04 4.52
CA MET A 228 -6.48 2.70 4.65
C MET A 228 -6.47 2.23 6.11
N THR A 229 -6.40 0.92 6.31
CA THR A 229 -6.22 0.26 7.60
C THR A 229 -4.78 0.38 8.10
N ASP A 230 -4.56 0.19 9.42
CA ASP A 230 -3.20 0.14 9.99
C ASP A 230 -2.31 -0.93 9.34
N THR A 231 -2.88 -2.03 8.83
CA THR A 231 -2.12 -3.08 8.13
C THR A 231 -1.62 -2.57 6.78
N GLU A 232 -2.48 -1.90 6.04
CA GLU A 232 -2.17 -1.29 4.75
C GLU A 232 -1.16 -0.15 4.91
N TYR A 233 -1.32 0.71 5.92
CA TYR A 233 -0.35 1.76 6.23
C TYR A 233 1.04 1.21 6.62
N ARG A 234 1.09 0.09 7.36
CA ARG A 234 2.36 -0.59 7.64
C ARG A 234 2.99 -1.15 6.38
N SER A 235 2.19 -1.69 5.46
CA SER A 235 2.66 -2.12 4.13
C SER A 235 3.21 -0.93 3.35
N HIS A 236 2.45 0.16 3.21
CA HIS A 236 2.86 1.38 2.54
C HIS A 236 4.20 1.92 3.08
N PHE A 237 4.34 2.07 4.40
CA PHE A 237 5.59 2.52 5.02
C PHE A 237 6.78 1.56 4.77
N SER A 238 6.52 0.24 4.83
CA SER A 238 7.54 -0.79 4.56
C SER A 238 8.00 -0.75 3.10
N LEU A 239 7.05 -0.57 2.17
CA LEU A 239 7.28 -0.56 0.73
C LEU A 239 8.01 0.69 0.28
N TRP A 240 7.65 1.87 0.81
CA TRP A 240 8.41 3.10 0.56
C TRP A 240 9.84 2.96 1.10
N SER A 241 10.00 2.39 2.29
CA SER A 241 11.33 2.21 2.90
C SER A 241 12.22 1.23 2.12
N ILE A 242 11.68 0.09 1.65
CA ILE A 242 12.46 -0.84 0.83
C ILE A 242 12.76 -0.27 -0.56
N MET A 243 11.94 0.66 -1.05
CA MET A 243 12.21 1.39 -2.29
C MET A 243 13.23 2.53 -2.14
N ALA A 244 13.70 2.84 -0.93
CA ALA A 244 14.52 4.03 -0.68
C ALA A 244 13.81 5.33 -1.15
N ALA A 245 12.51 5.41 -0.89
CA ALA A 245 11.68 6.55 -1.26
C ALA A 245 11.83 7.70 -0.24
N PRO A 246 11.62 8.96 -0.64
CA PRO A 246 11.43 10.04 0.32
C PRO A 246 10.30 9.70 1.31
N LEU A 247 10.55 9.82 2.61
CA LEU A 247 9.55 9.58 3.65
C LEU A 247 8.94 10.91 4.11
N LEU A 248 8.07 11.48 3.27
CA LEU A 248 7.36 12.72 3.56
C LEU A 248 5.97 12.41 4.13
N ILE A 249 5.77 12.65 5.42
CA ILE A 249 4.48 12.48 6.11
C ILE A 249 3.43 13.41 5.48
N GLY A 250 2.34 12.86 4.96
CA GLY A 250 1.20 13.61 4.41
C GLY A 250 0.10 13.91 5.43
N THR A 251 0.14 13.30 6.62
CA THR A 251 -0.91 13.36 7.64
C THR A 251 -0.80 14.54 8.60
N ASP A 252 -1.95 15.12 9.00
CA ASP A 252 -2.01 16.15 10.03
C ASP A 252 -1.71 15.54 11.42
N LEU A 253 -0.44 15.60 11.82
CA LEU A 253 0.05 15.01 13.07
C LEU A 253 -0.62 15.56 14.34
N ARG A 254 -1.30 16.72 14.26
CA ARG A 254 -2.08 17.27 15.38
C ARG A 254 -3.30 16.40 15.71
N LYS A 255 -3.74 15.59 14.74
CA LYS A 255 -4.90 14.69 14.81
C LYS A 255 -4.50 13.20 14.76
N ALA A 256 -3.21 12.90 14.62
CA ALA A 256 -2.70 11.53 14.47
C ALA A 256 -2.89 10.69 15.74
N THR A 257 -3.14 9.39 15.52
CA THR A 257 -3.34 8.40 16.60
C THR A 257 -2.01 7.85 17.12
N PRO A 258 -1.97 7.19 18.30
CA PRO A 258 -0.79 6.45 18.75
C PRO A 258 -0.34 5.36 17.76
N ALA A 259 -1.27 4.72 17.05
CA ALA A 259 -0.95 3.72 16.03
C ALA A 259 -0.19 4.37 14.86
N THR A 260 -0.66 5.52 14.38
CA THR A 260 0.02 6.33 13.35
C THR A 260 1.45 6.66 13.75
N PHE A 261 1.67 7.17 14.97
CA PHE A 261 3.03 7.45 15.46
C PHE A 261 3.88 6.19 15.59
N GLY A 262 3.30 5.06 16.00
CA GLY A 262 4.01 3.77 16.06
C GLY A 262 4.49 3.26 14.71
N ILE A 263 3.77 3.56 13.62
CA ILE A 263 4.20 3.26 12.25
C ILE A 263 5.34 4.21 11.86
N LEU A 264 5.13 5.51 12.02
CA LEU A 264 6.05 6.55 11.56
C LEU A 264 7.37 6.59 12.34
N ASP A 265 7.41 6.19 13.61
CA ASP A 265 8.62 6.16 14.45
C ASP A 265 9.34 4.78 14.46
N ASN A 266 8.96 3.85 13.57
CA ASN A 266 9.63 2.56 13.54
C ASN A 266 11.07 2.68 12.99
N LYS A 267 12.03 2.82 13.91
CA LYS A 267 13.47 3.00 13.62
C LYS A 267 14.11 1.82 12.89
N ASP A 268 13.60 0.60 13.06
CA ASP A 268 14.10 -0.57 12.33
C ASP A 268 13.74 -0.48 10.85
N VAL A 269 12.54 -0.01 10.52
CA VAL A 269 12.06 0.19 9.14
C VAL A 269 12.70 1.43 8.51
N ILE A 270 12.80 2.53 9.25
CA ILE A 270 13.52 3.75 8.80
C ILE A 270 14.99 3.43 8.48
N ALA A 271 15.64 2.57 9.25
CA ALA A 271 17.02 2.15 8.97
C ALA A 271 17.15 1.36 7.64
N VAL A 272 16.06 0.75 7.16
CA VAL A 272 16.04 0.16 5.81
C VAL A 272 16.05 1.27 4.76
N ASP A 273 15.19 2.27 4.91
CA ASP A 273 15.11 3.42 4.00
C ASP A 273 16.42 4.19 3.93
N GLN A 274 16.92 4.58 5.10
CA GLN A 274 18.08 5.45 5.32
C GLN A 274 19.42 4.71 5.26
N ASP A 275 19.47 3.50 4.69
CA ASP A 275 20.73 2.79 4.52
C ASP A 275 21.67 3.54 3.56
N PRO A 276 22.90 3.83 3.99
CA PRO A 276 23.82 4.67 3.23
C PRO A 276 24.43 4.01 1.97
N LEU A 277 24.13 2.74 1.67
CA LEU A 277 24.39 2.20 0.33
C LEU A 277 23.46 2.84 -0.71
N GLY A 278 22.28 3.28 -0.27
CA GLY A 278 21.35 4.04 -1.09
C GLY A 278 20.78 3.27 -2.28
N ARG A 279 20.69 1.93 -2.19
CA ARG A 279 20.07 1.12 -3.24
C ARG A 279 18.57 1.02 -3.04
N GLN A 280 17.80 1.30 -4.09
CA GLN A 280 16.38 0.95 -4.13
C GLN A 280 16.21 -0.58 -4.23
N GLY A 281 15.18 -1.12 -3.58
CA GLY A 281 14.85 -2.54 -3.62
C GLY A 281 14.35 -3.01 -4.99
N THR A 282 14.59 -4.28 -5.30
CA THR A 282 14.22 -4.94 -6.56
C THR A 282 13.34 -6.15 -6.31
N VAL A 283 12.47 -6.49 -7.27
CA VAL A 283 11.59 -7.65 -7.20
C VAL A 283 12.36 -8.96 -7.44
N VAL A 284 12.24 -9.91 -6.52
CA VAL A 284 12.73 -11.30 -6.68
C VAL A 284 11.66 -12.17 -7.33
N SER A 285 10.40 -11.98 -6.92
CA SER A 285 9.25 -12.69 -7.49
C SER A 285 7.96 -11.92 -7.23
N SER A 286 7.02 -11.99 -8.18
CA SER A 286 5.68 -11.42 -8.09
C SER A 286 4.67 -12.34 -8.79
N ALA A 287 3.84 -13.06 -8.04
CA ALA A 287 2.88 -14.00 -8.63
C ALA A 287 1.60 -14.15 -7.79
N GLY A 288 0.44 -13.83 -8.39
CA GLY A 288 -0.87 -13.93 -7.74
C GLY A 288 -0.99 -13.04 -6.51
N GLY A 289 -0.57 -11.77 -6.61
CA GLY A 289 -0.57 -10.80 -5.50
C GLY A 289 0.50 -11.05 -4.41
N ARG A 290 1.38 -12.03 -4.58
CA ARG A 290 2.47 -12.33 -3.64
C ARG A 290 3.77 -11.76 -4.16
N TRP A 291 4.36 -10.84 -3.41
CA TRP A 291 5.57 -10.12 -3.77
C TRP A 291 6.71 -10.47 -2.81
N VAL A 292 7.89 -10.67 -3.39
CA VAL A 292 9.15 -10.73 -2.66
C VAL A 292 10.03 -9.63 -3.23
N ILE A 293 10.31 -8.61 -2.42
CA ILE A 293 11.18 -7.47 -2.78
C ILE A 293 12.41 -7.53 -1.88
N VAL A 294 13.59 -7.31 -2.46
CA VAL A 294 14.87 -7.32 -1.73
C VAL A 294 15.61 -6.00 -1.92
N LYS A 295 16.18 -5.47 -0.84
CA LYS A 295 17.14 -4.37 -0.86
C LYS A 295 18.46 -4.83 -0.26
N GLU A 296 19.54 -4.59 -0.97
CA GLU A 296 20.90 -4.77 -0.45
C GLU A 296 21.27 -3.60 0.45
N MET A 297 21.82 -3.93 1.62
CA MET A 297 22.22 -2.97 2.66
C MET A 297 23.74 -2.79 2.66
N LYS A 298 24.25 -1.66 3.15
CA LYS A 298 25.69 -1.36 3.18
C LYS A 298 26.53 -2.41 3.90
N ASP A 299 25.99 -3.02 4.94
CA ASP A 299 26.69 -4.05 5.74
C ASP A 299 26.69 -5.44 5.08
N GLY A 300 26.14 -5.56 3.87
CA GLY A 300 25.99 -6.84 3.16
C GLY A 300 24.75 -7.64 3.58
N SER A 301 23.95 -7.17 4.54
CA SER A 301 22.65 -7.77 4.84
C SER A 301 21.64 -7.50 3.70
N ARG A 302 20.50 -8.16 3.78
CA ARG A 302 19.36 -7.97 2.87
C ARG A 302 18.13 -7.56 3.68
N ALA A 303 17.51 -6.45 3.32
CA ALA A 303 16.12 -6.20 3.70
C ALA A 303 15.21 -6.94 2.71
N VAL A 304 14.21 -7.66 3.22
CA VAL A 304 13.31 -8.51 2.42
C VAL A 304 11.87 -8.22 2.83
N ALA A 305 11.07 -7.73 1.90
CA ALA A 305 9.63 -7.55 2.08
C ALA A 305 8.91 -8.76 1.47
N LEU A 306 8.14 -9.46 2.31
CA LEU A 306 7.14 -10.44 1.89
C LEU A 306 5.79 -9.71 1.91
N PHE A 307 5.36 -9.23 0.75
CA PHE A 307 4.21 -8.34 0.60
C PHE A 307 3.03 -9.08 -0.04
N ASN A 308 1.87 -9.04 0.62
CA ASN A 308 0.63 -9.61 0.15
C ASN A 308 -0.31 -8.51 -0.35
N GLU A 309 -0.45 -8.40 -1.65
CA GLU A 309 -1.40 -7.48 -2.31
C GLU A 309 -2.85 -7.96 -2.21
N ALA A 310 -3.07 -9.27 -2.04
CA ALA A 310 -4.40 -9.87 -2.10
C ALA A 310 -5.23 -9.62 -0.83
N GLY A 311 -6.55 -9.59 -0.99
CA GLY A 311 -7.54 -9.43 0.09
C GLY A 311 -7.69 -10.64 1.04
N THR A 312 -6.84 -11.67 0.91
CA THR A 312 -6.84 -12.84 1.80
C THR A 312 -5.42 -13.13 2.26
N ALA A 313 -5.26 -13.78 3.42
CA ALA A 313 -3.93 -14.12 3.92
C ALA A 313 -3.20 -15.09 2.95
N GLN A 314 -1.94 -14.79 2.64
CA GLN A 314 -1.13 -15.58 1.72
C GLN A 314 0.14 -16.08 2.40
N ARG A 315 0.51 -17.33 2.15
CA ARG A 315 1.86 -17.80 2.47
C ARG A 315 2.83 -17.31 1.41
N ILE A 316 3.82 -16.51 1.82
CA ILE A 316 4.86 -15.97 0.95
C ILE A 316 6.21 -16.49 1.44
N ALA A 317 7.03 -16.99 0.51
CA ALA A 317 8.30 -17.59 0.85
C ALA A 317 9.36 -17.30 -0.22
N THR A 318 10.61 -17.19 0.24
CA THR A 318 11.83 -17.12 -0.57
C THR A 318 12.98 -17.78 0.20
N THR A 319 14.20 -17.70 -0.32
CA THR A 319 15.40 -18.21 0.34
C THR A 319 16.49 -17.15 0.45
N ALA A 320 17.38 -17.31 1.42
CA ALA A 320 18.57 -16.48 1.59
C ALA A 320 19.41 -16.40 0.31
N SER A 321 19.54 -17.52 -0.42
CA SER A 321 20.25 -17.54 -1.70
C SER A 321 19.52 -16.76 -2.80
N ALA A 322 18.18 -16.85 -2.87
CA ALA A 322 17.39 -16.14 -3.87
C ALA A 322 17.41 -14.62 -3.67
N VAL A 323 17.53 -14.16 -2.42
CA VAL A 323 17.72 -12.74 -2.08
C VAL A 323 19.20 -12.29 -2.18
N GLY A 324 20.09 -13.15 -2.68
CA GLY A 324 21.48 -12.81 -2.97
C GLY A 324 22.42 -12.78 -1.77
N LEU A 325 22.11 -13.49 -0.67
CA LEU A 325 23.06 -13.71 0.42
C LEU A 325 24.07 -14.81 0.07
N PRO A 326 25.32 -14.70 0.55
CA PRO A 326 26.32 -15.75 0.38
C PRO A 326 25.91 -17.03 1.12
N ALA A 327 26.37 -18.18 0.63
CA ALA A 327 26.13 -19.46 1.29
C ALA A 327 26.71 -19.46 2.71
N ALA A 328 25.87 -19.77 3.70
CA ALA A 328 26.24 -19.89 5.10
C ALA A 328 25.53 -21.09 5.75
N PRO A 329 26.04 -21.64 6.87
CA PRO A 329 25.37 -22.72 7.60
C PRO A 329 23.97 -22.34 8.10
N ALA A 330 23.81 -21.07 8.49
CA ALA A 330 22.55 -20.45 8.90
C ALA A 330 22.67 -18.92 8.77
N TYR A 331 21.54 -18.23 8.98
CA TYR A 331 21.44 -16.77 8.91
C TYR A 331 20.73 -16.25 10.17
N THR A 332 21.02 -15.01 10.55
CA THR A 332 20.19 -14.25 11.49
C THR A 332 19.12 -13.51 10.69
N VAL A 333 17.87 -13.58 11.14
CA VAL A 333 16.74 -12.83 10.61
C VAL A 333 16.13 -11.98 11.72
N ARG A 334 15.92 -10.69 11.44
CA ARG A 334 15.20 -9.76 12.31
C ARG A 334 13.88 -9.38 11.63
N ASP A 335 12.77 -9.62 12.30
CA ASP A 335 11.48 -9.03 11.92
C ASP A 335 11.45 -7.58 12.43
N LEU A 336 11.33 -6.62 11.51
CA LEU A 336 11.49 -5.19 11.79
C LEU A 336 10.25 -4.57 12.43
N TRP A 337 9.10 -5.23 12.35
CA TRP A 337 7.88 -4.78 13.03
C TRP A 337 7.69 -5.45 14.38
N LEU A 338 8.15 -6.69 14.55
CA LEU A 338 8.11 -7.39 15.82
C LEU A 338 9.35 -7.12 16.69
N HIS A 339 10.34 -6.39 16.15
CA HIS A 339 11.62 -6.08 16.79
C HIS A 339 12.35 -7.30 17.36
N ARG A 340 12.25 -8.43 16.65
CA ARG A 340 12.67 -9.73 17.16
C ARG A 340 13.60 -10.44 16.20
N GLU A 341 14.64 -11.05 16.77
CA GLU A 341 15.63 -11.82 16.05
C GLU A 341 15.41 -13.32 16.21
N ALA A 342 15.76 -14.05 15.15
CA ALA A 342 15.76 -15.49 15.11
C ALA A 342 16.87 -16.00 14.17
N ASN A 343 17.16 -17.30 14.21
CA ASN A 343 17.99 -17.95 13.21
C ASN A 343 17.15 -18.70 12.17
N THR A 344 17.60 -18.72 10.92
CA THR A 344 17.01 -19.50 9.83
C THR A 344 18.05 -20.38 9.14
N ALA A 345 17.64 -21.56 8.71
CA ALA A 345 18.40 -22.47 7.87
C ALA A 345 18.56 -21.98 6.41
N GLY A 346 17.88 -20.89 6.06
CA GLY A 346 17.92 -20.26 4.74
C GLY A 346 16.54 -20.00 4.14
N THR A 347 15.47 -20.60 4.67
CA THR A 347 14.10 -20.30 4.26
C THR A 347 13.61 -19.03 4.93
N LEU A 348 13.05 -18.12 4.15
CA LEU A 348 12.40 -16.89 4.61
C LEU A 348 10.92 -16.99 4.23
N ALA A 349 10.05 -17.24 5.20
CA ALA A 349 8.63 -17.48 4.91
C ALA A 349 7.73 -16.96 6.04
N ALA A 350 6.55 -16.49 5.65
CA ALA A 350 5.50 -16.09 6.56
C ALA A 350 4.12 -16.29 5.92
N THR A 351 3.12 -16.55 6.76
CA THR A 351 1.71 -16.30 6.40
C THR A 351 1.44 -14.82 6.63
N VAL A 352 1.28 -14.07 5.55
CA VAL A 352 1.11 -12.62 5.55
C VAL A 352 -0.39 -12.32 5.46
N PRO A 353 -0.98 -11.53 6.38
CA PRO A 353 -2.38 -11.13 6.32
C PRO A 353 -2.75 -10.46 5.00
N ALA A 354 -4.05 -10.37 4.70
CA ALA A 354 -4.55 -9.57 3.60
C ALA A 354 -3.95 -8.15 3.65
N HIS A 355 -3.45 -7.67 2.50
CA HIS A 355 -2.82 -6.35 2.36
C HIS A 355 -1.60 -6.10 3.28
N GLY A 356 -1.09 -7.15 3.92
CA GLY A 356 -0.01 -7.07 4.89
C GLY A 356 1.38 -7.19 4.29
N THR A 357 2.38 -6.77 5.07
CA THR A 357 3.81 -6.96 4.75
C THR A 357 4.55 -7.50 5.96
N VAL A 358 5.41 -8.51 5.75
CA VAL A 358 6.46 -8.88 6.70
C VAL A 358 7.78 -8.34 6.16
N LEU A 359 8.40 -7.41 6.91
CA LEU A 359 9.69 -6.82 6.55
C LEU A 359 10.78 -7.40 7.44
N LEU A 360 11.76 -8.03 6.79
CA LEU A 360 12.85 -8.77 7.43
C LEU A 360 14.19 -8.11 7.12
N ARG A 361 15.15 -8.12 8.06
CA ARG A 361 16.58 -7.95 7.76
C ARG A 361 17.31 -9.26 7.99
N VAL A 362 18.07 -9.71 7.00
CA VAL A 362 18.70 -11.04 6.99
C VAL A 362 20.19 -10.91 6.73
N SER A 363 21.02 -11.59 7.52
CA SER A 363 22.48 -11.59 7.37
C SER A 363 23.10 -12.95 7.65
N ALA A 364 24.22 -13.23 6.99
CA ALA A 364 25.09 -14.36 7.29
C ALA A 364 25.95 -14.03 8.54
N ASP A 365 25.33 -14.04 9.72
CA ASP A 365 25.95 -13.68 11.00
C ASP A 365 26.45 -14.94 11.75
N PRO A 366 27.74 -15.05 12.13
CA PRO A 366 28.26 -16.21 12.85
C PRO A 366 27.63 -16.44 14.23
N ARG A 367 26.92 -15.46 14.80
CA ARG A 367 26.23 -15.57 16.11
C ARG A 367 24.80 -16.11 16.02
N TRP A 368 24.37 -16.57 14.84
CA TRP A 368 23.03 -17.11 14.59
C TRP A 368 22.58 -18.13 15.66
N ALA A 369 23.49 -18.98 16.15
CA ALA A 369 23.16 -20.06 17.09
C ALA A 369 22.68 -19.57 18.47
N THR A 370 22.93 -18.30 18.82
CA THR A 370 22.46 -17.69 20.07
C THR A 370 20.99 -17.24 19.99
N ARG A 371 20.44 -17.11 18.78
CA ARG A 371 19.07 -16.66 18.54
C ARG A 371 18.10 -17.85 18.59
N PRO A 372 16.85 -17.66 19.01
CA PRO A 372 15.82 -18.69 18.87
C PRO A 372 15.61 -19.05 17.39
N PRO A 373 15.16 -20.27 17.06
CA PRO A 373 14.81 -20.59 15.68
C PRO A 373 13.65 -19.74 15.18
N ALA A 374 13.68 -19.37 13.90
CA ALA A 374 12.53 -18.79 13.23
C ALA A 374 11.44 -19.85 13.13
N VAL A 375 10.20 -19.48 13.46
CA VAL A 375 9.06 -20.38 13.41
C VAL A 375 7.98 -19.75 12.55
N GLU A 376 7.57 -20.48 11.51
CA GLU A 376 6.46 -20.10 10.65
C GLU A 376 5.16 -20.68 11.22
N LEU A 377 4.14 -19.83 11.29
CA LEU A 377 2.78 -20.22 11.58
C LEU A 377 1.97 -20.19 10.28
N GLY A 378 1.04 -21.13 10.14
CA GLY A 378 0.10 -21.17 9.04
C GLY A 378 -1.24 -21.77 9.45
N LEU A 379 -2.23 -21.58 8.59
CA LEU A 379 -3.55 -22.18 8.72
C LEU A 379 -3.90 -22.85 7.38
N ASP A 380 -4.10 -24.16 7.42
CA ASP A 380 -4.63 -24.90 6.28
C ASP A 380 -6.15 -25.09 6.46
N GLY A 381 -6.85 -24.97 5.33
CA GLY A 381 -8.32 -24.98 5.27
C GLY A 381 -8.90 -23.58 5.10
N SER A 382 -10.12 -23.52 4.58
CA SER A 382 -10.85 -22.27 4.42
C SER A 382 -11.53 -21.89 5.74
N PRO A 383 -11.20 -20.76 6.37
CA PRO A 383 -11.85 -20.31 7.60
C PRO A 383 -13.22 -19.68 7.32
N LEU A 384 -14.00 -20.29 6.42
CA LEU A 384 -15.39 -19.96 6.16
C LEU A 384 -16.28 -20.83 7.06
N LEU A 385 -17.15 -20.19 7.82
CA LEU A 385 -18.02 -20.83 8.80
C LEU A 385 -19.48 -20.52 8.52
N GLU A 386 -20.35 -21.48 8.81
CA GLU A 386 -21.76 -21.22 9.05
C GLU A 386 -22.00 -21.18 10.56
N ALA A 387 -22.85 -20.27 11.01
CA ALA A 387 -23.23 -20.20 12.42
C ALA A 387 -23.74 -21.56 12.92
N ALA A 388 -23.36 -21.92 14.15
CA ALA A 388 -23.65 -23.21 14.79
C ALA A 388 -23.09 -24.48 14.09
N THR A 389 -22.38 -24.35 12.97
CA THR A 389 -21.80 -25.49 12.25
C THR A 389 -20.30 -25.59 12.53
N PRO A 390 -19.79 -26.73 13.04
CA PRO A 390 -18.36 -26.90 13.28
C PRO A 390 -17.56 -27.04 11.98
N VAL A 391 -16.54 -26.21 11.81
CA VAL A 391 -15.51 -26.37 10.76
C VAL A 391 -14.23 -26.96 11.36
N THR A 392 -13.50 -27.73 10.55
CA THR A 392 -12.16 -28.19 10.92
C THR A 392 -11.10 -27.32 10.24
N LEU A 393 -10.22 -26.72 11.03
CA LEU A 393 -9.06 -25.97 10.57
C LEU A 393 -7.79 -26.70 11.01
N THR A 394 -6.70 -26.61 10.26
CA THR A 394 -5.42 -27.17 10.68
C THR A 394 -4.39 -26.06 10.85
N GLY A 395 -4.02 -25.79 12.09
CA GLY A 395 -2.89 -24.91 12.39
C GLY A 395 -1.57 -25.62 12.13
N THR A 396 -0.60 -24.92 11.55
CA THR A 396 0.74 -25.44 11.30
C THR A 396 1.78 -24.59 12.01
N VAL A 397 2.80 -25.26 12.56
CA VAL A 397 3.96 -24.63 13.20
C VAL A 397 5.21 -25.31 12.66
N THR A 398 5.99 -24.59 11.86
CA THR A 398 7.19 -25.11 11.19
C THR A 398 8.44 -24.43 11.73
N ASP A 399 9.43 -25.23 12.13
CA ASP A 399 10.75 -24.70 12.49
C ASP A 399 11.57 -24.42 11.23
N LEU A 400 11.86 -23.14 10.96
CA LEU A 400 12.70 -22.69 9.86
C LEU A 400 14.17 -22.50 10.27
N GLY A 401 14.49 -22.60 11.56
CA GLY A 401 15.82 -22.44 12.13
C GLY A 401 16.72 -23.66 11.99
N ARG A 402 18.01 -23.49 12.27
CA ARG A 402 18.99 -24.59 12.38
C ARG A 402 19.01 -25.23 13.76
N THR A 403 18.49 -24.54 14.76
CA THR A 403 18.35 -25.06 16.12
C THR A 403 16.92 -25.54 16.37
N PRO A 404 16.69 -26.65 17.07
CA PRO A 404 15.33 -27.13 17.30
C PRO A 404 14.54 -26.21 18.24
N ALA A 405 13.29 -25.91 17.88
CA ALA A 405 12.31 -25.33 18.79
C ALA A 405 11.87 -26.38 19.83
N ARG A 406 12.09 -26.12 21.12
CA ARG A 406 11.83 -27.06 22.22
C ARG A 406 10.54 -26.71 22.97
N ARG A 407 9.90 -27.72 23.56
CA ARG A 407 8.68 -27.57 24.38
C ARG A 407 7.61 -26.74 23.66
N VAL A 408 7.35 -27.09 22.40
CA VAL A 408 6.41 -26.38 21.55
C VAL A 408 5.00 -26.62 22.07
N SER A 409 4.22 -25.56 22.21
CA SER A 409 2.78 -25.61 22.46
C SER A 409 2.04 -24.66 21.53
N VAL A 410 0.88 -25.08 21.07
CA VAL A 410 0.07 -24.38 20.06
C VAL A 410 -1.33 -24.18 20.59
N SER A 411 -1.87 -22.97 20.43
CA SER A 411 -3.26 -22.65 20.77
C SER A 411 -3.92 -21.84 19.68
N LEU A 412 -5.19 -22.11 19.41
CA LEU A 412 -6.04 -21.26 18.58
C LEU A 412 -7.11 -20.62 19.47
N THR A 413 -7.26 -19.31 19.37
CA THR A 413 -8.30 -18.54 20.08
C THR A 413 -9.19 -17.80 19.10
N GLY A 414 -10.47 -17.65 19.43
CA GLY A 414 -11.43 -16.86 18.65
C GLY A 414 -12.20 -15.86 19.53
N PRO A 415 -13.22 -15.20 18.98
CA PRO A 415 -14.05 -14.25 19.71
C PRO A 415 -14.75 -14.87 20.93
N ALA A 416 -15.19 -14.02 21.85
CA ALA A 416 -15.97 -14.47 23.00
C ALA A 416 -17.21 -15.28 22.55
N GLY A 417 -17.50 -16.38 23.25
CA GLY A 417 -18.62 -17.28 22.94
C GLY A 417 -18.32 -18.34 21.87
N TRP A 418 -17.26 -18.17 21.05
CA TRP A 418 -16.88 -19.18 20.08
C TRP A 418 -16.30 -20.42 20.76
N THR A 419 -16.63 -21.60 20.24
CA THR A 419 -16.03 -22.85 20.70
C THR A 419 -14.86 -23.21 19.80
N VAL A 420 -13.65 -23.26 20.38
CA VAL A 420 -12.42 -23.72 19.70
C VAL A 420 -11.85 -24.90 20.48
N ARG A 421 -11.82 -26.08 19.88
CA ARG A 421 -11.32 -27.31 20.52
C ARG A 421 -10.26 -27.98 19.66
N PRO A 422 -9.09 -28.35 20.23
CA PRO A 422 -8.12 -29.13 19.49
C PRO A 422 -8.67 -30.53 19.20
N THR A 423 -8.40 -31.04 18.01
CA THR A 423 -8.75 -32.41 17.57
C THR A 423 -7.52 -33.29 17.40
N SER A 424 -6.31 -32.72 17.46
CA SER A 424 -5.05 -33.46 17.47
C SER A 424 -4.05 -32.82 18.44
N ALA A 425 -2.82 -33.36 18.49
CA ALA A 425 -1.78 -32.91 19.40
C ALA A 425 -1.49 -31.40 19.26
N THR A 426 -1.50 -30.72 20.40
CA THR A 426 -1.20 -29.27 20.52
C THR A 426 0.23 -29.01 21.00
N THR A 427 1.00 -30.07 21.26
CA THR A 427 2.35 -29.95 21.83
C THR A 427 3.35 -30.88 21.13
N ALA A 428 4.62 -30.48 21.15
CA ALA A 428 5.74 -31.31 20.74
C ALA A 428 6.95 -31.07 21.66
N ALA A 429 7.64 -32.13 22.08
CA ALA A 429 8.82 -32.02 22.93
C ALA A 429 9.94 -31.22 22.24
N ALA A 430 10.13 -31.44 20.94
CA ALA A 430 10.97 -30.65 20.07
C ALA A 430 10.46 -30.72 18.62
N LEU A 431 10.64 -29.63 17.88
CA LEU A 431 10.53 -29.59 16.43
C LEU A 431 11.95 -29.41 15.86
N PRO A 432 12.48 -30.40 15.10
CA PRO A 432 13.73 -30.23 14.35
C PRO A 432 13.55 -29.28 13.16
N THR A 433 14.66 -28.77 12.63
CA THR A 433 14.71 -27.97 11.39
C THR A 433 13.87 -28.57 10.26
N GLY A 434 13.00 -27.76 9.68
CA GLY A 434 12.13 -28.12 8.57
C GLY A 434 10.96 -29.04 8.95
N ARG A 435 10.77 -29.38 10.23
CA ARG A 435 9.64 -30.19 10.68
C ARG A 435 8.47 -29.30 11.12
N THR A 436 7.26 -29.83 10.92
CA THR A 436 6.01 -29.14 11.18
C THR A 436 5.17 -29.91 12.19
N LEU A 437 4.69 -29.22 13.23
CA LEU A 437 3.57 -29.69 14.05
C LEU A 437 2.27 -29.26 13.37
N ARG A 438 1.37 -30.21 13.12
CA ARG A 438 0.03 -29.98 12.56
C ARG A 438 -1.02 -30.23 13.64
N THR A 439 -1.78 -29.20 13.99
CA THR A 439 -2.82 -29.27 15.01
C THR A 439 -4.19 -29.01 14.38
N GLY A 440 -5.06 -30.00 14.42
CA GLY A 440 -6.45 -29.85 14.00
C GLY A 440 -7.26 -29.10 15.07
N TRP A 441 -8.17 -28.25 14.63
CA TRP A 441 -9.06 -27.45 15.46
C TRP A 441 -10.48 -27.59 14.96
N ARG A 442 -11.40 -27.92 15.85
CA ARG A 442 -12.83 -27.78 15.62
C ARG A 442 -13.26 -26.40 16.09
N VAL A 443 -13.74 -25.56 15.17
CA VAL A 443 -14.18 -24.19 15.44
C VAL A 443 -15.67 -24.08 15.15
N THR A 444 -16.43 -23.49 16.08
CA THR A 444 -17.87 -23.28 15.94
C THR A 444 -18.22 -21.87 16.38
N ALA A 445 -18.79 -21.09 15.46
CA ALA A 445 -19.41 -19.81 15.77
C ALA A 445 -20.77 -20.04 16.46
N PRO A 446 -21.17 -19.26 17.46
CA PRO A 446 -22.49 -19.36 18.09
C PRO A 446 -23.65 -19.28 17.09
N ALA A 447 -24.79 -19.88 17.43
CA ALA A 447 -26.02 -19.67 16.68
C ALA A 447 -26.38 -18.17 16.65
N GLY A 448 -26.85 -17.68 15.50
CA GLY A 448 -27.20 -16.27 15.32
C GLY A 448 -26.00 -15.31 15.18
N THR A 449 -24.77 -15.83 15.07
CA THR A 449 -23.61 -14.98 14.73
C THR A 449 -23.86 -14.30 13.38
N PRO A 450 -23.78 -12.96 13.29
CA PRO A 450 -23.93 -12.24 12.03
C PRO A 450 -22.93 -12.70 10.97
N THR A 451 -23.27 -12.50 9.70
CA THR A 451 -22.31 -12.66 8.62
C THR A 451 -21.24 -11.59 8.71
N GLY A 452 -19.98 -11.95 8.44
CA GLY A 452 -18.87 -11.02 8.48
C GLY A 452 -17.55 -11.67 8.88
N ALA A 453 -16.51 -10.85 8.99
CA ALA A 453 -15.17 -11.27 9.37
C ALA A 453 -14.98 -11.27 10.90
N TYR A 454 -14.36 -12.33 11.42
CA TYR A 454 -14.09 -12.54 12.83
C TYR A 454 -12.64 -12.93 13.05
N GLY A 455 -11.98 -12.31 14.03
CA GLY A 455 -10.58 -12.56 14.33
C GLY A 455 -10.36 -13.90 15.03
N LEU A 456 -9.50 -14.73 14.44
CA LEU A 456 -8.85 -15.86 15.10
C LEU A 456 -7.38 -15.52 15.38
N THR A 457 -6.76 -16.18 16.35
CA THR A 457 -5.31 -16.05 16.59
C THR A 457 -4.69 -17.40 16.87
N LEU A 458 -3.83 -17.85 15.97
CA LEU A 458 -2.98 -19.01 16.18
C LEU A 458 -1.71 -18.55 16.92
N ARG A 459 -1.39 -19.18 18.04
CA ARG A 459 -0.19 -18.87 18.83
C ARG A 459 0.65 -20.12 18.99
N ALA A 460 1.96 -19.97 18.83
CA ALA A 460 2.93 -20.97 19.23
C ALA A 460 3.84 -20.41 20.32
N ARG A 461 4.05 -21.19 21.37
CA ARG A 461 5.07 -20.94 22.39
C ARG A 461 6.12 -22.03 22.31
N TYR A 462 7.38 -21.65 22.40
CA TYR A 462 8.50 -22.60 22.38
C TYR A 462 9.70 -22.03 23.13
N ARG A 463 10.74 -22.85 23.29
CA ARG A 463 12.02 -22.44 23.85
C ARG A 463 13.14 -22.64 22.86
N SER A 464 14.08 -21.70 22.84
CA SER A 464 15.37 -21.89 22.18
C SER A 464 16.20 -22.97 22.90
N PRO A 465 17.28 -23.50 22.29
CA PRO A 465 18.23 -24.34 23.01
C PRO A 465 18.88 -23.65 24.21
N SER A 466 19.05 -22.32 24.17
CA SER A 466 19.57 -21.50 25.27
C SER A 466 18.54 -21.28 26.40
N GLY A 467 17.30 -21.73 26.22
CA GLY A 467 16.25 -21.68 27.24
C GLY A 467 15.33 -20.45 27.16
N GLU A 468 15.62 -19.49 26.28
CA GLU A 468 14.77 -18.32 26.01
C GLU A 468 13.37 -18.79 25.60
N GLN A 469 12.33 -18.22 26.22
CA GLN A 469 10.95 -18.51 25.84
C GLN A 469 10.48 -17.52 24.78
N VAL A 470 9.91 -18.07 23.72
CA VAL A 470 9.36 -17.32 22.62
C VAL A 470 7.86 -17.53 22.54
N THR A 471 7.12 -16.47 22.19
CA THR A 471 5.77 -16.57 21.65
C THR A 471 5.75 -16.00 20.23
N SER A 472 5.14 -16.72 19.28
CA SER A 472 4.80 -16.24 17.94
C SER A 472 3.29 -16.31 17.78
N ALA A 473 2.70 -15.32 17.12
CA ALA A 473 1.26 -15.24 16.93
C ALA A 473 0.94 -14.85 15.48
N LEU A 474 -0.06 -15.51 14.92
CA LEU A 474 -0.59 -15.24 13.59
C LEU A 474 -2.07 -14.84 13.75
N PRO A 475 -2.40 -13.55 13.60
CA PRO A 475 -3.79 -13.14 13.46
C PRO A 475 -4.33 -13.69 12.14
N LEU A 476 -5.56 -14.20 12.20
CA LEU A 476 -6.26 -14.84 11.10
C LEU A 476 -7.66 -14.24 11.03
N SER A 477 -8.23 -14.15 9.84
CA SER A 477 -9.63 -13.77 9.67
C SER A 477 -10.44 -15.01 9.30
N ALA A 478 -11.56 -15.19 9.98
CA ALA A 478 -12.53 -16.21 9.68
C ALA A 478 -13.86 -15.55 9.30
N SER A 479 -14.45 -15.94 8.18
CA SER A 479 -15.71 -15.33 7.73
C SER A 479 -16.88 -16.22 8.09
N VAL A 480 -17.83 -15.69 8.85
CA VAL A 480 -19.15 -16.30 9.00
C VAL A 480 -19.98 -15.90 7.80
N ALA A 481 -20.49 -16.90 7.07
CA ALA A 481 -21.28 -16.70 5.87
C ALA A 481 -22.62 -17.44 6.00
N ALA A 482 -23.63 -16.91 5.31
CA ALA A 482 -24.93 -17.55 5.20
C ALA A 482 -25.01 -18.22 3.83
N ARG A 483 -25.57 -19.43 3.79
CA ARG A 483 -25.90 -20.08 2.51
C ARG A 483 -27.03 -19.31 1.83
N PRO A 484 -27.02 -19.23 0.48
CA PRO A 484 -28.17 -18.75 -0.25
C PRO A 484 -29.41 -19.59 0.07
N PRO A 485 -30.61 -19.01 0.03
CA PRO A 485 -31.86 -19.76 0.12
C PRO A 485 -31.94 -20.85 -0.95
N ALA A 486 -32.67 -21.94 -0.65
CA ALA A 486 -33.01 -22.94 -1.66
C ALA A 486 -33.87 -22.31 -2.77
N GLY A 487 -33.68 -22.75 -4.01
CA GLY A 487 -34.26 -22.17 -5.21
C GLY A 487 -33.30 -21.22 -5.93
N THR A 488 -33.87 -20.34 -6.75
CA THR A 488 -33.09 -19.34 -7.51
C THR A 488 -33.15 -18.00 -6.79
N SER A 489 -31.99 -17.39 -6.56
CA SER A 489 -31.84 -16.06 -5.97
C SER A 489 -31.03 -15.16 -6.91
N TYR A 490 -31.31 -13.86 -6.92
CA TYR A 490 -30.43 -12.89 -7.57
C TYR A 490 -29.16 -12.71 -6.74
N LEU A 491 -28.00 -12.67 -7.40
CA LEU A 491 -26.72 -12.46 -6.73
C LEU A 491 -26.64 -11.06 -6.08
N SER A 492 -27.36 -10.08 -6.65
CA SER A 492 -27.51 -8.73 -6.08
C SER A 492 -28.33 -8.66 -4.79
N ASP A 493 -29.08 -9.72 -4.43
CA ASP A 493 -29.80 -9.81 -3.15
C ASP A 493 -29.00 -10.56 -2.07
N LEU A 494 -27.88 -11.21 -2.46
CA LEU A 494 -27.11 -12.05 -1.56
C LEU A 494 -25.91 -11.30 -0.95
N PRO A 495 -25.53 -11.62 0.31
CA PRO A 495 -24.27 -11.14 0.84
C PRO A 495 -23.10 -11.78 0.09
N TRP A 496 -22.18 -10.94 -0.41
CA TRP A 496 -20.89 -11.42 -0.93
C TRP A 496 -19.89 -11.58 0.21
N LEU A 497 -18.92 -12.48 0.03
CA LEU A 497 -17.75 -12.64 0.88
C LEU A 497 -16.76 -11.47 0.71
N SER A 498 -16.60 -11.00 -0.51
CA SER A 498 -15.75 -9.87 -0.89
C SER A 498 -16.17 -9.34 -2.26
N ALA A 499 -15.88 -8.07 -2.52
CA ALA A 499 -16.01 -7.42 -3.81
C ALA A 499 -14.84 -6.46 -4.00
N THR A 500 -14.12 -6.58 -5.11
CA THR A 500 -13.11 -5.61 -5.56
C THR A 500 -13.45 -5.13 -6.95
N ASN A 501 -13.08 -3.89 -7.25
CA ASN A 501 -13.36 -3.25 -8.52
C ASN A 501 -12.14 -2.44 -8.99
N GLY A 502 -12.04 -2.20 -10.29
CA GLY A 502 -10.99 -1.36 -10.86
C GLY A 502 -11.20 0.12 -10.56
N TRP A 503 -12.47 0.55 -10.55
CA TRP A 503 -12.88 1.92 -10.26
C TRP A 503 -14.23 1.92 -9.55
N GLY A 504 -14.40 2.80 -8.56
CA GLY A 504 -15.59 2.83 -7.72
C GLY A 504 -15.92 1.51 -6.99
N PRO A 505 -17.02 1.45 -6.25
CA PRO A 505 -17.52 0.20 -5.68
C PRO A 505 -18.30 -0.64 -6.70
N VAL A 506 -18.45 -1.93 -6.41
CA VAL A 506 -19.44 -2.78 -7.11
C VAL A 506 -20.84 -2.40 -6.63
N GLU A 507 -21.73 -2.17 -7.58
CA GLU A 507 -23.09 -1.70 -7.35
C GLU A 507 -24.12 -2.83 -7.44
N ARG A 508 -25.24 -2.66 -6.74
CA ARG A 508 -26.34 -3.64 -6.72
C ARG A 508 -27.55 -3.07 -7.43
N ASP A 509 -28.01 -3.79 -8.45
CA ASP A 509 -29.16 -3.44 -9.29
C ASP A 509 -29.01 -2.11 -10.06
N THR A 510 -27.80 -1.56 -10.08
CA THR A 510 -27.38 -0.40 -10.87
C THR A 510 -26.01 -0.67 -11.47
N SER A 511 -25.66 0.06 -12.53
CA SER A 511 -24.34 0.11 -13.16
C SER A 511 -23.29 0.66 -12.19
N ASN A 512 -22.01 0.65 -12.56
CA ASN A 512 -20.96 1.28 -11.76
C ASN A 512 -21.03 2.81 -11.92
N GLY A 513 -21.23 3.59 -10.85
CA GLY A 513 -21.27 5.06 -10.96
C GLY A 513 -19.95 5.77 -10.63
N GLU A 514 -18.83 5.03 -10.69
CA GLU A 514 -17.46 5.49 -10.47
C GLU A 514 -17.04 5.93 -9.06
N SER A 515 -17.88 6.67 -8.33
CA SER A 515 -17.39 7.46 -7.17
C SER A 515 -17.83 6.92 -5.82
N ALA A 516 -19.13 6.80 -5.58
CA ALA A 516 -19.72 6.55 -4.28
C ALA A 516 -20.78 5.46 -4.37
N ALA A 517 -20.82 4.57 -3.38
CA ALA A 517 -21.82 3.49 -3.36
C ALA A 517 -23.26 4.03 -3.58
N GLY A 518 -23.94 3.50 -4.60
CA GLY A 518 -25.31 3.85 -4.98
C GLY A 518 -25.45 5.05 -5.92
N ASP A 519 -24.39 5.45 -6.62
CA ASP A 519 -24.43 6.51 -7.64
C ASP A 519 -24.66 6.02 -9.07
N GLY A 520 -24.65 4.70 -9.27
CA GLY A 520 -24.89 4.05 -10.56
C GLY A 520 -26.27 4.33 -11.19
N HIS A 521 -26.35 4.12 -12.50
CA HIS A 521 -27.57 4.22 -13.30
C HIS A 521 -28.24 2.85 -13.48
N PRO A 522 -29.44 2.76 -14.09
CA PRO A 522 -30.02 1.46 -14.41
C PRO A 522 -29.10 0.65 -15.34
N ILE A 523 -28.83 -0.60 -14.98
CA ILE A 523 -28.04 -1.55 -15.79
C ILE A 523 -28.65 -1.64 -17.18
N THR A 524 -27.91 -1.24 -18.21
CA THR A 524 -28.39 -1.23 -19.59
C THR A 524 -27.35 -1.76 -20.54
N ILE A 525 -27.67 -2.84 -21.27
CA ILE A 525 -26.75 -3.46 -22.23
C ILE A 525 -27.42 -3.55 -23.60
N GLY A 526 -26.85 -2.90 -24.61
CA GLY A 526 -27.36 -2.95 -25.98
C GLY A 526 -28.81 -2.45 -26.10
N GLY A 527 -29.16 -1.44 -25.32
CA GLY A 527 -30.49 -0.83 -25.23
C GLY A 527 -31.51 -1.59 -24.38
N THR A 528 -31.13 -2.70 -23.75
CA THR A 528 -32.01 -3.46 -22.86
C THR A 528 -31.74 -3.08 -21.41
N VAL A 529 -32.77 -2.60 -20.70
CA VAL A 529 -32.69 -2.24 -19.29
C VAL A 529 -32.99 -3.45 -18.42
N TYR A 530 -32.14 -3.71 -17.44
CA TYR A 530 -32.28 -4.80 -16.48
C TYR A 530 -32.59 -4.25 -15.08
N ALA A 531 -33.55 -4.88 -14.40
CA ALA A 531 -33.95 -4.46 -13.06
C ALA A 531 -33.08 -5.04 -11.96
N LYS A 532 -32.32 -6.11 -12.24
CA LYS A 532 -31.49 -6.83 -11.29
C LYS A 532 -30.12 -7.10 -11.89
N GLY A 533 -29.08 -7.04 -11.08
CA GLY A 533 -27.72 -7.34 -11.52
C GLY A 533 -26.66 -6.71 -10.63
N LEU A 534 -25.41 -6.82 -11.08
CA LEU A 534 -24.26 -6.20 -10.42
C LEU A 534 -23.51 -5.35 -11.44
N GLY A 535 -23.41 -4.04 -11.19
CA GLY A 535 -22.55 -3.13 -11.94
C GLY A 535 -21.14 -3.15 -11.39
N ALA A 536 -20.16 -3.41 -12.24
CA ALA A 536 -18.75 -3.50 -11.87
C ALA A 536 -17.89 -2.69 -12.84
N HIS A 537 -16.59 -2.61 -12.56
CA HIS A 537 -15.60 -1.95 -13.39
C HIS A 537 -14.35 -2.81 -13.46
N ALA A 538 -13.85 -3.11 -14.66
CA ALA A 538 -12.69 -3.98 -14.79
C ALA A 538 -11.40 -3.33 -14.24
N PRO A 539 -10.46 -4.12 -13.68
CA PRO A 539 -10.65 -5.51 -13.26
C PRO A 539 -11.50 -5.60 -11.98
N SER A 540 -12.42 -6.57 -11.92
CA SER A 540 -13.27 -6.81 -10.74
C SER A 540 -13.30 -8.27 -10.31
N ASP A 541 -13.61 -8.52 -9.03
CA ASP A 541 -13.74 -9.85 -8.43
C ASP A 541 -14.74 -9.83 -7.28
N ILE A 542 -15.86 -10.51 -7.48
CA ILE A 542 -16.96 -10.60 -6.51
C ILE A 542 -17.13 -12.06 -6.09
N SER A 543 -16.92 -12.35 -4.82
CA SER A 543 -16.97 -13.70 -4.26
C SER A 543 -18.26 -13.96 -3.49
N PHE A 544 -18.95 -15.06 -3.77
CA PHE A 544 -20.15 -15.50 -3.05
C PHE A 544 -19.92 -16.84 -2.37
N TYR A 545 -20.43 -16.97 -1.14
CA TYR A 545 -20.48 -18.25 -0.44
C TYR A 545 -21.70 -19.05 -0.90
N THR A 546 -21.48 -20.25 -1.42
CA THR A 546 -22.56 -21.17 -1.83
C THR A 546 -22.74 -22.32 -0.85
N GLY A 547 -21.77 -22.53 0.05
CA GLY A 547 -21.78 -23.62 1.02
C GLY A 547 -21.98 -25.00 0.40
N ARG A 548 -21.53 -25.19 -0.85
CA ARG A 548 -21.68 -26.44 -1.63
C ARG A 548 -23.13 -26.85 -1.93
N ALA A 549 -24.08 -25.95 -1.70
CA ALA A 549 -25.50 -26.20 -1.92
C ALA A 549 -25.96 -25.85 -3.34
N CYS A 550 -25.26 -24.93 -4.00
CA CYS A 550 -25.66 -24.39 -5.29
C CYS A 550 -25.12 -25.22 -6.46
N THR A 551 -25.84 -25.18 -7.58
CA THR A 551 -25.57 -26.00 -8.77
C THR A 551 -25.34 -25.16 -10.03
N LYS A 552 -25.89 -23.95 -10.11
CA LYS A 552 -25.79 -23.14 -11.33
C LYS A 552 -25.69 -21.65 -11.03
N VAL A 553 -24.86 -20.96 -11.82
CA VAL A 553 -24.88 -19.49 -11.96
C VAL A 553 -25.23 -19.12 -13.39
N ARG A 554 -26.01 -18.05 -13.57
CA ARG A 554 -26.34 -17.46 -14.87
C ARG A 554 -26.35 -15.95 -14.77
N ALA A 555 -25.90 -15.25 -15.81
CA ALA A 555 -26.10 -13.83 -16.04
C ALA A 555 -26.16 -13.56 -17.55
N ASP A 556 -26.74 -12.43 -17.93
CA ASP A 556 -26.49 -11.82 -19.24
C ASP A 556 -25.43 -10.73 -19.00
N VAL A 557 -24.30 -10.81 -19.70
CA VAL A 557 -23.12 -9.97 -19.43
C VAL A 557 -22.77 -9.05 -20.60
N GLY A 558 -22.21 -7.88 -20.31
CA GLY A 558 -21.83 -6.89 -21.33
C GLY A 558 -21.27 -5.62 -20.72
N VAL A 559 -20.87 -4.68 -21.59
CA VAL A 559 -20.45 -3.34 -21.17
C VAL A 559 -21.70 -2.46 -21.09
N ASP A 560 -21.84 -1.66 -20.02
CA ASP A 560 -22.99 -0.78 -19.82
C ASP A 560 -23.06 0.31 -20.92
N ASP A 561 -24.28 0.69 -21.30
CA ASP A 561 -24.57 1.70 -22.33
C ASP A 561 -24.26 3.14 -21.88
N GLU A 562 -24.06 3.39 -20.59
CA GLU A 562 -23.76 4.73 -20.04
C GLU A 562 -22.38 5.25 -20.43
N GLU A 563 -21.47 4.33 -20.76
CA GLU A 563 -20.07 4.62 -21.03
C GLU A 563 -19.76 4.88 -22.51
N GLY A 564 -18.60 5.50 -22.74
CA GLY A 564 -18.08 5.75 -24.07
C GLY A 564 -17.75 4.46 -24.85
N VAL A 565 -17.46 4.60 -26.15
CA VAL A 565 -17.22 3.46 -27.08
C VAL A 565 -15.89 2.71 -26.86
N LYS A 566 -15.22 2.91 -25.73
CA LYS A 566 -13.88 2.41 -25.47
C LYS A 566 -13.83 1.19 -24.55
N GLY A 567 -14.91 0.89 -23.83
CA GLY A 567 -14.90 -0.21 -22.88
C GLY A 567 -14.63 -1.55 -23.56
N THR A 568 -13.63 -2.28 -23.07
CA THR A 568 -13.34 -3.64 -23.52
C THR A 568 -13.11 -4.56 -22.31
N VAL A 569 -14.01 -5.52 -22.13
CA VAL A 569 -13.98 -6.38 -20.92
C VAL A 569 -14.22 -7.84 -21.26
N ALA A 570 -13.74 -8.75 -20.41
CA ALA A 570 -14.10 -10.16 -20.47
C ALA A 570 -14.60 -10.65 -19.11
N PHE A 571 -15.65 -11.46 -19.15
CA PHE A 571 -16.31 -12.02 -17.97
C PHE A 571 -15.89 -13.47 -17.75
N GLU A 572 -15.64 -13.83 -16.49
CA GLU A 572 -15.28 -15.18 -16.06
C GLU A 572 -16.06 -15.60 -14.80
N ILE A 573 -16.49 -16.86 -14.76
CA ILE A 573 -17.04 -17.49 -13.55
C ILE A 573 -16.05 -18.53 -13.05
N TRP A 574 -15.70 -18.46 -11.77
CA TRP A 574 -14.79 -19.40 -11.12
C TRP A 574 -15.49 -20.12 -9.96
N ALA A 575 -15.24 -21.42 -9.82
CA ALA A 575 -15.73 -22.28 -8.75
C ALA A 575 -14.56 -22.89 -7.99
N ASP A 576 -14.41 -22.59 -6.69
CA ASP A 576 -13.29 -23.04 -5.83
C ASP A 576 -11.89 -22.94 -6.50
N GLY A 577 -11.66 -21.85 -7.24
CA GLY A 577 -10.38 -21.58 -7.91
C GLY A 577 -10.23 -22.20 -9.31
N THR A 578 -11.26 -22.87 -9.83
CA THR A 578 -11.31 -23.37 -11.21
C THR A 578 -12.19 -22.47 -12.06
N LYS A 579 -11.68 -21.98 -13.19
CA LYS A 579 -12.51 -21.26 -14.16
C LYS A 579 -13.47 -22.22 -14.83
N VAL A 580 -14.77 -21.99 -14.69
CA VAL A 580 -15.85 -22.88 -15.16
C VAL A 580 -16.63 -22.28 -16.34
N ALA A 581 -16.59 -20.96 -16.52
CA ALA A 581 -17.09 -20.31 -17.72
C ALA A 581 -16.33 -19.01 -17.99
N ALA A 582 -16.28 -18.60 -19.25
CA ALA A 582 -15.71 -17.32 -19.67
C ALA A 582 -16.35 -16.86 -20.99
N THR A 583 -16.25 -15.55 -21.24
CA THR A 583 -16.54 -14.92 -22.53
C THR A 583 -15.25 -14.62 -23.28
N GLY A 584 -15.36 -14.18 -24.53
CA GLY A 584 -14.28 -13.42 -25.17
C GLY A 584 -14.31 -11.96 -24.71
N VAL A 585 -13.53 -11.09 -25.36
CA VAL A 585 -13.63 -9.64 -25.13
C VAL A 585 -14.95 -9.13 -25.70
N LEU A 586 -15.71 -8.42 -24.88
CA LEU A 586 -16.94 -7.72 -25.19
C LEU A 586 -16.69 -6.22 -25.21
N THR A 587 -17.50 -5.50 -26.00
CA THR A 587 -17.42 -4.04 -26.17
C THR A 587 -18.82 -3.44 -26.07
N ASN A 588 -18.96 -2.13 -25.83
CA ASN A 588 -20.27 -1.44 -25.79
C ASN A 588 -21.11 -1.62 -27.08
N ALA A 589 -20.49 -1.97 -28.22
CA ALA A 589 -21.20 -2.22 -29.47
C ALA A 589 -21.86 -3.62 -29.55
N MET A 590 -21.56 -4.53 -28.63
CA MET A 590 -22.07 -5.90 -28.64
C MET A 590 -23.34 -6.01 -27.78
N PRO A 591 -24.34 -6.80 -28.19
CA PRO A 591 -25.49 -7.09 -27.34
C PRO A 591 -25.08 -7.93 -26.12
N ALA A 592 -25.93 -7.94 -25.09
CA ALA A 592 -25.73 -8.77 -23.91
C ALA A 592 -25.48 -10.25 -24.29
N GLN A 593 -24.43 -10.83 -23.73
CA GLN A 593 -24.05 -12.22 -23.96
C GLN A 593 -24.48 -13.09 -22.77
N PRO A 594 -25.29 -14.15 -22.99
CA PRO A 594 -25.64 -15.06 -21.91
C PRO A 594 -24.40 -15.86 -21.46
N LEU A 595 -24.15 -15.87 -20.16
CA LEU A 595 -23.09 -16.64 -19.52
C LEU A 595 -23.68 -17.51 -18.41
N ALA A 596 -23.36 -18.80 -18.40
CA ALA A 596 -23.79 -19.72 -17.37
C ALA A 596 -22.72 -20.75 -17.04
N ALA A 597 -22.69 -21.21 -15.79
CA ALA A 597 -21.75 -22.20 -15.31
C ALA A 597 -22.41 -23.20 -14.36
N ASP A 598 -21.98 -24.46 -14.42
CA ASP A 598 -22.20 -25.45 -13.37
C ASP A 598 -21.20 -25.19 -12.23
N VAL A 599 -21.73 -25.01 -11.02
CA VAL A 599 -20.94 -24.72 -9.81
C VAL A 599 -21.19 -25.77 -8.71
N THR A 600 -21.71 -26.94 -9.11
CA THR A 600 -22.09 -28.02 -8.19
C THR A 600 -20.91 -28.42 -7.30
N GLY A 601 -21.15 -28.41 -5.98
CA GLY A 601 -20.16 -28.80 -4.98
C GLY A 601 -19.11 -27.75 -4.66
N ALA A 602 -19.12 -26.60 -5.34
CA ALA A 602 -18.25 -25.47 -5.03
C ALA A 602 -18.64 -24.84 -3.69
N GLN A 603 -17.67 -24.48 -2.85
CA GLN A 603 -17.90 -23.75 -1.60
C GLN A 603 -17.99 -22.24 -1.84
N VAL A 604 -17.22 -21.73 -2.81
CA VAL A 604 -17.18 -20.32 -3.21
C VAL A 604 -17.28 -20.21 -4.74
N VAL A 605 -18.09 -19.26 -5.19
CA VAL A 605 -18.17 -18.86 -6.60
C VAL A 605 -17.70 -17.42 -6.73
N ARG A 606 -16.86 -17.14 -7.73
CA ARG A 606 -16.37 -15.81 -8.07
C ARG A 606 -16.88 -15.37 -9.43
N LEU A 607 -17.35 -14.13 -9.49
CA LEU A 607 -17.63 -13.40 -10.72
C LEU A 607 -16.46 -12.44 -10.96
N VAL A 608 -15.75 -12.62 -12.07
CA VAL A 608 -14.53 -11.86 -12.37
C VAL A 608 -14.71 -11.14 -13.69
N VAL A 609 -14.35 -9.85 -13.72
CA VAL A 609 -14.24 -9.07 -14.95
C VAL A 609 -12.76 -8.72 -15.16
N THR A 610 -12.24 -8.96 -16.35
CA THR A 610 -10.88 -8.59 -16.74
C THR A 610 -10.91 -7.52 -17.83
N ASP A 611 -9.92 -6.63 -17.83
CA ASP A 611 -9.61 -5.72 -18.93
C ASP A 611 -9.38 -6.52 -20.24
N GLY A 612 -9.84 -5.99 -21.37
CA GLY A 612 -9.68 -6.56 -22.70
C GLY A 612 -8.26 -6.39 -23.27
N GLY A 613 -7.40 -5.64 -22.56
CA GLY A 613 -5.97 -5.53 -22.82
C GLY A 613 -5.54 -4.18 -23.39
N ASP A 614 -6.42 -3.18 -23.38
CA ASP A 614 -6.17 -1.80 -23.81
C ASP A 614 -6.23 -0.78 -22.66
N GLY A 615 -6.36 -1.24 -21.42
CA GLY A 615 -6.49 -0.42 -20.23
C GLY A 615 -7.96 -0.25 -19.85
N ASN A 616 -8.21 0.21 -18.63
CA ASN A 616 -9.54 0.15 -18.04
C ASN A 616 -10.42 1.40 -18.32
N ASP A 617 -10.23 2.09 -19.44
CA ASP A 617 -11.01 3.30 -19.78
C ASP A 617 -12.43 2.91 -20.22
N SER A 618 -13.47 3.40 -19.53
CA SER A 618 -14.88 3.07 -19.80
C SER A 618 -15.26 1.58 -19.63
N ASP A 619 -14.54 0.84 -18.78
CA ASP A 619 -14.72 -0.60 -18.54
C ASP A 619 -15.88 -0.93 -17.57
N HIS A 620 -17.02 -0.24 -17.71
CA HIS A 620 -18.22 -0.48 -16.91
C HIS A 620 -18.87 -1.79 -17.35
N ALA A 621 -18.77 -2.80 -16.50
CA ALA A 621 -19.10 -4.18 -16.81
C ALA A 621 -20.28 -4.66 -15.98
N ASP A 622 -21.32 -5.16 -16.65
CA ASP A 622 -22.55 -5.59 -16.01
C ASP A 622 -22.71 -7.10 -15.96
N TRP A 623 -23.08 -7.59 -14.78
CA TRP A 623 -23.66 -8.90 -14.58
C TRP A 623 -25.18 -8.76 -14.47
N ALA A 624 -25.86 -8.56 -15.60
CA ALA A 624 -27.30 -8.35 -15.65
C ALA A 624 -28.10 -9.65 -15.42
N ASP A 625 -29.22 -9.55 -14.71
CA ASP A 625 -30.06 -10.68 -14.27
C ASP A 625 -29.25 -11.83 -13.65
N ALA A 626 -28.16 -11.49 -12.95
CA ALA A 626 -27.25 -12.45 -12.37
C ALA A 626 -27.93 -13.24 -11.24
N THR A 627 -28.02 -14.55 -11.41
CA THR A 627 -28.72 -15.47 -10.51
C THR A 627 -27.86 -16.68 -10.15
N VAL A 628 -28.15 -17.24 -8.97
CA VAL A 628 -27.62 -18.53 -8.50
C VAL A 628 -28.75 -19.46 -8.11
N THR A 629 -28.65 -20.73 -8.47
CA THR A 629 -29.61 -21.79 -8.13
C THR A 629 -29.01 -22.76 -7.12
N CYS A 630 -29.69 -22.91 -5.99
CA CYS A 630 -29.46 -23.85 -4.90
C CYS A 630 -30.82 -24.49 -4.54
#